data_AF-A0A1B8P161-F1
#
_entry.id   AF-A0A1B8P161-F1
#
_cell.length_a   1.000
_cell.length_b   1.000
_cell.length_c   1.000
_cell.angle_alpha   90.00
_cell.angle_beta   90.00
_cell.angle_gamma   90.00
#
_symmetry.space_group_name_H-M   'P 1'
#
loop_
_entity.id
_entity.type
_entity.pdbx_description
1 polymer ?
#
loop_
_entity_poly.entity_id
_entity_poly.type
_entity_poly.pdbx_seq_one_letter_code
_entity_poly.pdbx_strand_id
1 'polypeptide(L)'
;MHTFHNARRRLHRRYRDGEIGLFKVSMWYLWHILDLWTIPFHLAEWEIRAIQKAGRKSLPASLDEWSQPLPREQWAEPSDELKRLSAEVRQRHAQQPNRPITAIFAEVYAEETSLSA
;
A
#
# COMPACT_ATOMS: atom_id res chain seq x y z
N MET A 1 13.32 -20.85 8.90
CA MET A 1 14.17 -19.64 8.87
C MET A 1 13.47 -18.50 9.61
N HIS A 2 13.85 -18.28 10.88
CA HIS A 2 13.77 -17.06 11.70
C HIS A 2 14.18 -17.48 13.12
N THR A 3 15.50 -17.59 13.32
CA THR A 3 16.14 -18.14 14.52
C THR A 3 16.16 -17.18 15.71
N PHE A 4 15.74 -15.92 15.53
CA PHE A 4 15.90 -14.86 16.54
C PHE A 4 14.91 -14.95 17.71
N HIS A 5 13.61 -15.13 17.44
CA HIS A 5 12.58 -15.18 18.48
C HIS A 5 12.64 -16.46 19.32
N ASN A 6 12.97 -17.60 18.68
CA ASN A 6 13.13 -18.87 19.38
C ASN A 6 14.43 -18.93 20.20
N ALA A 7 15.51 -18.30 19.74
CA ALA A 7 16.75 -18.16 20.51
C ALA A 7 16.52 -17.33 21.78
N ARG A 8 15.77 -16.21 21.70
CA ARG A 8 15.46 -15.35 22.85
C ARG A 8 14.67 -16.05 23.95
N ARG A 9 13.64 -16.85 23.61
CA ARG A 9 12.89 -17.64 24.61
C ARG A 9 13.75 -18.73 25.27
N ARG A 10 14.74 -19.27 24.55
CA ARG A 10 15.62 -20.34 25.07
C ARG A 10 16.75 -19.77 25.94
N LEU A 11 17.20 -18.54 25.64
CA LEU A 11 18.21 -17.82 26.41
C LEU A 11 17.66 -17.37 27.79
N HIS A 12 16.43 -16.83 27.84
CA HIS A 12 15.81 -16.45 29.12
C HIS A 12 15.48 -17.64 30.02
N ARG A 13 15.20 -18.82 29.45
CA ARG A 13 15.04 -20.04 30.25
C ARG A 13 16.36 -20.44 30.91
N ARG A 14 17.46 -20.47 30.16
CA ARG A 14 18.79 -20.85 30.68
C ARG A 14 19.44 -19.81 31.60
N TYR A 15 19.01 -18.54 31.53
CA TYR A 15 19.44 -17.51 32.47
C TYR A 15 18.84 -17.73 33.87
N ARG A 16 17.62 -18.26 33.96
CA ARG A 16 16.96 -18.60 35.24
C ARG A 16 17.55 -19.85 35.91
N ASP A 17 18.14 -20.73 35.12
CA ASP A 17 18.81 -21.96 35.59
C ASP A 17 20.30 -21.73 35.95
N GLY A 18 20.83 -20.52 35.80
CA GLY A 18 22.19 -20.14 36.26
C GLY A 18 23.36 -20.67 35.42
N GLU A 19 23.11 -21.49 34.39
CA GLU A 19 24.16 -22.15 33.59
C GLU A 19 24.91 -21.22 32.62
N ILE A 20 24.41 -19.99 32.41
CA ILE A 20 25.01 -19.03 31.47
C ILE A 20 25.11 -17.66 32.15
N GLY A 21 26.32 -17.20 32.43
CA GLY A 21 26.57 -15.89 33.03
C GLY A 21 26.02 -14.75 32.17
N LEU A 22 25.48 -13.71 32.82
CA LEU A 22 24.94 -12.49 32.20
C LEU A 22 25.89 -11.94 31.12
N PHE A 23 27.21 -12.06 31.34
CA PHE A 23 28.25 -11.64 30.41
C PHE A 23 28.16 -12.27 29.02
N LYS A 24 27.82 -13.57 28.92
CA LYS A 24 27.69 -14.27 27.64
C LYS A 24 26.45 -13.81 26.88
N VAL A 25 25.37 -13.49 27.60
CA VAL A 25 24.15 -12.90 27.04
C VAL A 25 24.45 -11.51 26.52
N SER A 26 25.12 -10.67 27.33
CA SER A 26 25.53 -9.33 26.93
C SER A 26 26.45 -9.34 25.71
N MET A 27 27.45 -10.22 25.68
CA MET A 27 28.38 -10.36 24.57
C MET A 27 27.68 -10.85 23.29
N TRP A 28 26.72 -11.77 23.42
CA TRP A 28 25.92 -12.26 22.29
C TRP A 28 25.07 -11.15 21.67
N TYR A 29 24.44 -10.31 22.49
CA TYR A 29 23.69 -9.14 22.02
C TYR A 29 24.61 -8.05 21.43
N LEU A 30 25.76 -7.77 22.05
CA LEU A 30 26.76 -6.84 21.51
C LEU A 30 27.25 -7.30 20.12
N TRP A 31 27.59 -8.59 19.99
CA TRP A 31 28.02 -9.14 18.72
C TRP A 31 26.91 -9.09 17.66
N HIS A 32 25.65 -9.39 18.01
CA HIS A 32 24.52 -9.27 17.07
C HIS A 32 24.16 -7.83 16.71
N ILE A 33 24.41 -6.88 17.60
CA ILE A 33 24.28 -5.45 17.30
C ILE A 33 25.38 -5.05 16.33
N LEU A 34 26.62 -5.50 16.52
CA LEU A 34 27.75 -5.21 15.64
C LEU A 34 27.62 -5.87 14.26
N ASP A 35 27.03 -7.06 14.19
CA ASP A 35 26.82 -7.81 12.94
C ASP A 35 25.66 -7.25 12.09
N LEU A 36 25.02 -6.16 12.57
CA LEU A 36 24.24 -5.15 11.86
C LEU A 36 23.19 -5.60 10.82
N TRP A 37 22.79 -6.88 10.79
CA TRP A 37 21.94 -7.41 9.71
C TRP A 37 20.44 -7.19 9.91
N THR A 38 20.01 -6.59 11.02
CA THR A 38 18.58 -6.27 11.27
C THR A 38 18.30 -4.77 11.20
N ILE A 39 19.34 -3.94 11.13
CA ILE A 39 19.23 -2.49 10.99
C ILE A 39 18.57 -2.08 9.67
N PRO A 40 18.93 -2.62 8.49
CA PRO A 40 18.29 -2.18 7.25
C PRO A 40 16.79 -2.46 7.24
N PHE A 41 16.36 -3.57 7.86
CA PHE A 41 14.94 -3.92 7.96
C PHE A 41 14.15 -2.95 8.84
N HIS A 42 14.65 -2.65 10.05
CA HIS A 42 13.96 -1.72 10.94
C HIS A 42 14.04 -0.26 10.47
N LEU A 43 15.12 0.13 9.79
CA LEU A 43 15.26 1.45 9.19
C LEU A 43 14.26 1.64 8.05
N ALA A 44 14.10 0.65 7.17
CA ALA A 44 13.12 0.69 6.09
C ALA A 44 11.68 0.76 6.61
N GLU A 45 11.32 -0.03 7.63
CA GLU A 45 9.99 0.07 8.24
C GLU A 45 9.75 1.43 8.90
N TRP A 46 10.77 2.00 9.55
CA TRP A 46 10.67 3.32 10.17
C TRP A 46 10.55 4.42 9.12
N GLU A 47 11.32 4.34 8.03
CA GLU A 47 11.26 5.27 6.90
C GLU A 47 9.89 5.24 6.22
N ILE A 48 9.35 4.06 5.95
CA ILE A 48 7.99 3.93 5.39
C ILE A 48 6.95 4.50 6.35
N ARG A 49 7.05 4.25 7.66
CA ARG A 49 6.12 4.82 8.65
C ARG A 49 6.31 6.33 8.79
N ALA A 50 7.52 6.84 8.72
CA ALA A 50 7.84 8.25 8.78
C ALA A 50 7.29 8.98 7.55
N ILE A 51 7.49 8.43 6.34
CA ILE A 51 6.94 8.95 5.09
C ILE A 51 5.42 8.86 5.09
N GLN A 52 4.79 7.76 5.53
CA GLN A 52 3.33 7.70 5.62
C GLN A 52 2.75 8.71 6.64
N LYS A 53 3.43 8.91 7.77
CA LYS A 53 3.01 9.89 8.78
C LYS A 53 3.23 11.33 8.33
N ALA A 54 4.29 11.59 7.56
CA ALA A 54 4.63 12.90 6.99
C ALA A 54 3.78 13.22 5.74
N GLY A 55 3.55 12.25 4.86
CA GLY A 55 2.75 12.38 3.65
C GLY A 55 1.27 12.69 3.91
N ARG A 56 0.78 12.42 5.13
CA ARG A 56 -0.56 12.86 5.55
C ARG A 56 -0.62 14.32 6.07
N LYS A 57 0.53 14.98 6.24
CA LYS A 57 0.64 16.36 6.74
C LYS A 57 1.28 17.35 5.76
N SER A 58 2.03 16.88 4.78
CA SER A 58 2.59 17.73 3.74
C SER A 58 2.56 16.98 2.41
N LEU A 59 1.44 17.06 1.69
CA LEU A 59 1.50 16.94 0.24
C LEU A 59 2.47 18.06 -0.20
N PRO A 60 3.60 17.74 -0.86
CA PRO A 60 4.51 18.79 -1.30
C PRO A 60 3.74 19.74 -2.23
N ALA A 61 4.05 21.03 -2.18
CA ALA A 61 3.34 22.04 -2.99
C ALA A 61 3.29 21.67 -4.49
N SER A 62 4.32 20.98 -4.99
CA SER A 62 4.36 20.44 -6.35
C SER A 62 3.26 19.41 -6.64
N LEU A 63 2.87 18.59 -5.67
CA LEU A 63 1.80 17.61 -5.82
C LEU A 63 0.42 18.29 -5.76
N ASP A 64 0.29 19.38 -5.01
CA ASP A 64 -0.93 20.19 -5.00
C ASP A 64 -1.13 20.90 -6.35
N GLU A 65 -0.06 21.47 -6.93
CA GLU A 65 -0.05 22.01 -8.29
C GLU A 65 -0.44 20.97 -9.34
N TRP A 66 0.05 19.73 -9.21
CA TRP A 66 -0.31 18.63 -10.12
C TRP A 66 -1.71 18.08 -9.88
N SER A 67 -2.27 18.29 -8.68
CA SER A 67 -3.62 17.86 -8.32
C SER A 67 -4.68 18.89 -8.74
N GLN A 68 -4.28 20.06 -9.26
CA GLN A 68 -5.24 21.03 -9.78
C GLN A 68 -5.99 20.43 -10.98
N PRO A 69 -7.33 20.60 -11.03
CA PRO A 69 -8.11 20.11 -12.16
C PRO A 69 -7.61 20.78 -13.45
N LEU A 70 -7.46 19.99 -14.52
CA LEU A 70 -7.07 20.55 -15.81
C LEU A 70 -8.10 21.61 -16.25
N PRO A 71 -7.65 22.72 -16.86
CA PRO A 71 -8.54 23.70 -17.48
C PRO A 71 -9.50 23.02 -18.45
N ARG A 72 -10.75 23.48 -18.52
CA ARG A 72 -11.79 22.88 -19.38
C ARG A 72 -11.41 22.93 -20.85
N GLU A 73 -10.58 23.89 -21.23
CA GLU A 73 -10.04 24.06 -22.58
C GLU A 73 -9.09 22.93 -22.98
N GLN A 74 -8.50 22.22 -22.01
CA GLN A 74 -7.63 21.06 -22.24
C GLN A 74 -8.37 19.73 -22.14
N TRP A 75 -9.68 19.74 -21.83
CA TRP A 75 -10.46 18.52 -21.79
C TRP A 75 -10.65 18.01 -23.21
N ALA A 76 -10.26 16.76 -23.44
CA ALA A 76 -10.59 16.09 -24.69
C ALA A 76 -12.11 15.99 -24.82
N GLU A 77 -12.66 16.40 -25.96
CA GLU A 77 -14.09 16.21 -26.21
C GLU A 77 -14.35 14.70 -26.34
N PRO A 78 -15.29 14.13 -25.53
CA PRO A 78 -15.61 12.72 -25.65
C PRO A 78 -16.24 12.45 -27.01
N SER A 79 -15.87 11.33 -27.63
CA SER A 79 -16.53 10.88 -28.87
C SER A 79 -18.02 10.65 -28.64
N ASP A 80 -18.81 10.72 -29.71
CA ASP A 80 -20.27 10.53 -29.61
C ASP A 80 -20.64 9.12 -29.13
N GLU A 81 -19.82 8.12 -29.45
CA GLU A 81 -19.92 6.75 -28.91
C GLU A 81 -19.76 6.74 -27.37
N LEU A 82 -18.75 7.43 -26.84
CA LEU A 82 -18.53 7.52 -25.40
C LEU A 82 -19.67 8.28 -24.70
N LYS A 83 -20.25 9.30 -25.34
CA LYS A 83 -21.43 10.00 -24.82
C LYS A 83 -22.62 9.03 -24.71
N ARG A 84 -22.84 8.17 -25.71
CA ARG A 84 -23.88 7.12 -25.70
C ARG A 84 -23.66 6.10 -24.58
N LEU A 85 -22.47 5.52 -24.49
CA LEU A 85 -22.12 4.54 -23.45
C LEU A 85 -22.22 5.14 -22.04
N SER A 86 -21.81 6.40 -21.87
CA SER A 86 -21.96 7.11 -20.59
C SER A 86 -23.42 7.28 -20.19
N ALA A 87 -24.31 7.60 -21.14
CA ALA A 87 -25.74 7.69 -20.88
C ALA A 87 -26.32 6.33 -20.46
N GLU A 88 -25.91 5.24 -21.11
CA GLU A 88 -26.33 3.88 -20.79
C GLU A 88 -25.86 3.43 -19.40
N VAL A 89 -24.60 3.66 -19.06
CA VAL A 89 -24.07 3.37 -17.72
C VAL A 89 -24.84 4.15 -16.65
N ARG A 90 -25.14 5.43 -16.88
CA ARG A 90 -25.95 6.24 -15.95
C ARG A 90 -27.36 5.67 -15.77
N GLN A 91 -28.00 5.20 -16.85
CA GLN A 91 -29.32 4.57 -16.77
C GLN A 91 -29.28 3.27 -15.97
N ARG A 92 -28.32 2.38 -16.23
CA ARG A 92 -28.18 1.12 -15.48
C ARG A 92 -27.81 1.35 -14.01
N HIS A 93 -26.96 2.33 -13.73
CA HIS A 93 -26.63 2.72 -12.36
C HIS A 93 -27.84 3.30 -11.62
N ALA A 94 -28.69 4.10 -12.29
CA ALA A 94 -29.93 4.61 -11.69
C ALA A 94 -30.93 3.49 -11.36
N GLN A 95 -30.97 2.43 -12.17
CA GLN A 95 -31.80 1.25 -11.91
C GLN A 95 -31.25 0.36 -10.78
N GLN A 96 -29.93 0.35 -10.59
CA GLN A 96 -29.24 -0.55 -9.64
C GLN A 96 -28.20 0.20 -8.78
N PRO A 97 -28.64 1.09 -7.86
CA PRO A 97 -27.73 1.91 -7.07
C PRO A 97 -26.86 1.13 -6.07
N ASN A 98 -27.27 -0.08 -5.68
CA ASN A 98 -26.50 -0.95 -4.78
C ASN A 98 -25.39 -1.75 -5.50
N ARG A 99 -25.29 -1.63 -6.82
CA ARG A 99 -24.33 -2.41 -7.61
C ARG A 99 -23.04 -1.61 -7.83
N PRO A 100 -21.86 -2.24 -7.77
CA PRO A 100 -20.60 -1.54 -8.05
C PRO A 100 -20.61 -0.99 -9.48
N ILE A 101 -20.34 0.32 -9.61
CA ILE A 101 -20.34 1.02 -10.89
C ILE A 101 -19.35 0.41 -11.89
N THR A 102 -18.24 -0.15 -11.42
CA THR A 102 -17.22 -0.83 -12.24
C THR A 102 -17.77 -2.05 -12.96
N ALA A 103 -18.69 -2.80 -12.34
CA ALA A 103 -19.34 -3.95 -12.98
C ALA A 103 -20.29 -3.48 -14.10
N ILE A 104 -21.01 -2.39 -13.87
CA ILE A 104 -21.91 -1.79 -14.87
C ILE A 104 -21.10 -1.30 -16.09
N PHE A 105 -19.96 -0.64 -15.86
CA PHE A 105 -19.05 -0.25 -16.94
C PHE A 105 -18.54 -1.47 -17.73
N ALA A 106 -18.09 -2.51 -17.04
CA ALA A 106 -17.55 -3.71 -17.69
C ALA A 106 -18.59 -4.39 -18.60
N GLU A 107 -19.85 -4.46 -18.17
CA GLU A 107 -20.93 -5.02 -18.98
C GLU A 107 -21.23 -4.17 -20.22
N VAL A 108 -21.40 -2.85 -20.04
CA VAL A 108 -21.69 -1.95 -21.17
C VAL A 108 -20.56 -1.99 -22.20
N TYR A 109 -19.30 -2.06 -21.77
CA TYR A 109 -18.17 -2.22 -22.69
C TYR A 109 -18.10 -3.61 -23.33
N ALA A 110 -18.42 -4.68 -22.60
CA ALA A 110 -18.43 -6.04 -23.16
C ALA A 110 -19.52 -6.18 -24.23
N GLU A 111 -20.70 -5.59 -23.99
CA GLU A 111 -21.80 -5.56 -24.96
C GLU A 111 -21.43 -4.77 -26.22
N GLU A 112 -20.86 -3.57 -26.07
CA GLU A 112 -20.39 -2.77 -27.23
C GLU A 112 -19.32 -3.50 -28.03
N THR A 113 -18.36 -4.13 -27.35
CA THR A 113 -17.29 -4.91 -28.01
C THR A 113 -17.88 -6.09 -28.78
N SER A 114 -18.91 -6.74 -28.23
CA SER A 114 -19.58 -7.87 -28.89
C SER A 114 -20.45 -7.46 -30.08
N LEU A 115 -20.96 -6.21 -30.10
CA LEU A 115 -21.76 -5.65 -31.19
C LEU A 115 -20.91 -5.13 -32.36
N SER A 116 -19.66 -4.77 -32.07
CA SER A 116 -18.68 -4.25 -33.05
C SER A 116 -17.85 -5.35 -33.74
N ALA A 117 -17.84 -6.56 -33.18
CA ALA A 117 -17.14 -7.74 -33.70
C ALA A 117 -17.97 -8.52 -34.74
#